data_AF-A0A1Q6VIG5-F1
#
_entry.id   AF-A0A1Q6VIG5-F1
#
_cell.length_a   1.000
_cell.length_b   1.000
_cell.length_c   1.000
_cell.angle_alpha   90.00
_cell.angle_beta   90.00
_cell.angle_gamma   90.00
#
_symmetry.space_group_name_H-M   'P 1'
#
loop_
_entity.id
_entity.type
_entity.pdbx_description
1 polymer ?
#
loop_
_entity_poly.entity_id
_entity_poly.type
_entity_poly.pdbx_seq_one_letter_code
_entity_poly.pdbx_strand_id
1 'polypeptide(L)'
;MRALAINSSDHIFAGTWSSGVFRSTDNGDSWTAVNNGLEFPGIIALAINSSGDIFAGTPGGGVYRSTDNGENWILVNNGLTGFYVPALAINASGHIFAATWGTKFCTGVFRSTDNGDSWIEINNGLTNPCILSFAINENGDIFAGADYPGDVFRSTDEGNSWTTVNNGKNTSNGINALLATSGGAIFAGSYGDGVFRSTDNGDNWTQVNNGLTATRILSFTINQNGDIFAGTYLGGGIFRSSDNGDLWIEKNNGLIATDVRAIAIKSDNTIFAGTYGIGMFRSSDSGQNWEQINGGLSAHFMRSLAVAPNGYIFAGADFVDGAGGVFRSTDNGQSWAGVSEGVITADVRALAINASGHIFAGTYAGGIAGGVWRSTDNGESWTAVNNGQNCGLIWSLAINSQDHIFAGTAGCGDGVYRSTDNGDSWELANNGLTSTDVAGLGINGNNGHIFAATYSFMGKGGGLFRSTDNGDSWTEQDNGITATDVNKVAINSLGHVFAGAVGGAFRSINEGNSWTDVSSGLIAAGANVWALAIDSGGNAFAGTAGGGVFRSEQPTVRPSPTPRPRPTPRSRPTPP
;
A
#
# COMPACT_ATOMS: atom_id res chain seq x y z
N MET A 1 2.38 -10.27 2.07
CA MET A 1 1.27 -11.13 1.57
C MET A 1 0.14 -11.22 2.59
N ARG A 2 -1.12 -11.38 2.16
CA ARG A 2 -2.29 -11.49 3.06
C ARG A 2 -3.13 -12.74 2.84
N ALA A 3 -3.28 -13.17 1.59
CA ALA A 3 -4.02 -14.37 1.22
C ALA A 3 -3.27 -15.16 0.16
N LEU A 4 -3.44 -16.48 0.15
CA LEU A 4 -2.92 -17.38 -0.87
C LEU A 4 -3.98 -18.41 -1.23
N ALA A 5 -4.11 -18.70 -2.53
CA ALA A 5 -4.94 -19.78 -3.03
C ALA A 5 -4.28 -20.43 -4.25
N ILE A 6 -4.52 -21.72 -4.46
CA ILE A 6 -3.96 -22.49 -5.58
C ILE A 6 -5.12 -23.18 -6.29
N ASN A 7 -5.19 -23.07 -7.62
CA ASN A 7 -6.22 -23.73 -8.41
C ASN A 7 -5.79 -25.15 -8.86
N SER A 8 -6.71 -25.89 -9.47
CA SER A 8 -6.47 -27.25 -9.98
C SER A 8 -5.47 -27.33 -11.14
N SER A 9 -5.14 -26.20 -11.76
CA SER A 9 -4.10 -26.08 -12.80
C SER A 9 -2.76 -25.65 -12.22
N ASP A 10 -2.57 -25.75 -10.89
CA ASP A 10 -1.35 -25.37 -10.19
C ASP A 10 -0.97 -23.87 -10.30
N HIS A 11 -1.90 -23.02 -10.73
CA HIS A 11 -1.70 -21.58 -10.67
C HIS A 11 -1.82 -21.10 -9.23
N ILE A 12 -0.88 -20.26 -8.81
CA ILE A 12 -0.83 -19.70 -7.47
C ILE A 12 -1.32 -18.27 -7.52
N PHE A 13 -2.27 -17.93 -6.65
CA PHE A 13 -2.84 -16.60 -6.52
C PHE A 13 -2.47 -16.03 -5.17
N ALA A 14 -1.93 -14.81 -5.18
CA ALA A 14 -1.39 -14.14 -4.03
C ALA A 14 -2.05 -12.79 -3.84
N GLY A 15 -2.82 -12.67 -2.76
CA GLY A 15 -3.55 -11.46 -2.38
C GLY A 15 -2.70 -10.54 -1.51
N THR A 16 -2.55 -9.28 -1.91
CA THR A 16 -1.73 -8.30 -1.22
C THR A 16 -2.56 -7.25 -0.48
N TRP A 17 -1.96 -6.51 0.45
CA TRP A 17 -2.70 -5.50 1.23
C TRP A 17 -3.12 -4.27 0.40
N SER A 18 -2.41 -3.96 -0.69
CA SER A 18 -2.61 -2.71 -1.44
C SER A 18 -2.40 -2.80 -2.96
N SER A 19 -2.01 -3.97 -3.49
CA SER A 19 -1.55 -4.12 -4.88
C SER A 19 -2.35 -5.19 -5.66
N GLY A 20 -3.48 -5.63 -5.12
CA GLY A 20 -4.39 -6.58 -5.74
C GLY A 20 -3.92 -8.03 -5.64
N VAL A 21 -4.28 -8.81 -6.66
CA VAL A 21 -3.96 -10.22 -6.83
C VAL A 21 -2.82 -10.38 -7.84
N PHE A 22 -1.85 -11.20 -7.48
CA PHE A 22 -0.79 -11.67 -8.37
C PHE A 22 -0.99 -13.14 -8.67
N ARG A 23 -0.75 -13.55 -9.91
CA ARG A 23 -0.77 -14.94 -10.36
C ARG A 23 0.63 -15.39 -10.75
N SER A 24 1.00 -16.58 -10.31
CA SER A 24 2.14 -17.33 -10.85
C SER A 24 1.66 -18.60 -11.53
N THR A 25 2.25 -18.92 -12.68
CA THR A 25 2.01 -20.14 -13.46
C THR A 25 3.25 -21.03 -13.53
N ASP A 26 4.31 -20.68 -12.81
CA ASP A 26 5.64 -21.28 -12.85
C ASP A 26 6.18 -21.55 -11.43
N ASN A 27 5.30 -22.00 -10.54
CA ASN A 27 5.62 -22.34 -9.15
C ASN A 27 6.25 -21.18 -8.35
N GLY A 28 5.86 -19.94 -8.64
CA GLY A 28 6.31 -18.74 -7.95
C GLY A 28 7.60 -18.14 -8.49
N ASP A 29 8.21 -18.69 -9.53
CA ASP A 29 9.43 -18.13 -10.13
C ASP A 29 9.16 -16.73 -10.70
N SER A 30 7.97 -16.51 -11.27
CA SER A 30 7.49 -15.20 -11.68
C SER A 30 6.03 -14.95 -11.32
N TRP A 31 5.69 -13.68 -11.11
CA TRP A 31 4.37 -13.22 -10.73
C TRP A 31 3.88 -12.13 -11.68
N THR A 32 2.62 -12.27 -12.13
CA THR A 32 1.93 -11.28 -12.96
C THR A 32 0.76 -10.69 -12.19
N ALA A 33 0.62 -9.37 -12.18
CA ALA A 33 -0.55 -8.72 -11.60
C ALA A 33 -1.80 -9.00 -12.46
N VAL A 34 -2.87 -9.48 -11.84
CA VAL A 34 -4.12 -9.87 -12.51
C VAL A 34 -5.28 -9.12 -11.85
N ASN A 35 -5.41 -7.83 -12.19
CA ASN A 35 -6.18 -6.85 -11.41
C ASN A 35 -7.27 -6.11 -12.20
N ASN A 36 -7.56 -6.49 -13.45
CA ASN A 36 -8.54 -5.72 -14.24
C ASN A 36 -9.92 -5.80 -13.59
N GLY A 37 -10.58 -4.66 -13.38
CA GLY A 37 -11.88 -4.60 -12.69
C GLY A 37 -11.82 -4.72 -11.15
N LEU A 38 -10.64 -4.88 -10.55
CA LEU A 38 -10.46 -4.91 -9.11
C LEU A 38 -10.28 -3.48 -8.54
N GLU A 39 -11.39 -2.79 -8.28
CA GLU A 39 -11.37 -1.38 -7.83
C GLU A 39 -10.80 -1.19 -6.40
N PHE A 40 -10.88 -2.24 -5.57
CA PHE A 40 -10.31 -2.28 -4.23
C PHE A 40 -9.10 -3.23 -4.20
N PRO A 41 -7.86 -2.74 -4.31
CA PRO A 41 -6.68 -3.57 -4.47
C PRO A 41 -6.22 -4.24 -3.16
N GLY A 42 -6.90 -3.98 -2.03
CA GLY A 42 -6.64 -4.73 -0.80
C GLY A 42 -7.32 -6.08 -0.84
N ILE A 43 -6.54 -7.15 -0.78
CA ILE A 43 -7.02 -8.54 -0.75
C ILE A 43 -6.63 -9.18 0.57
N ILE A 44 -7.63 -9.66 1.30
CA ILE A 44 -7.45 -10.26 2.63
C ILE A 44 -7.93 -11.71 2.70
N ALA A 45 -8.77 -12.15 1.76
CA ALA A 45 -9.17 -13.55 1.61
C ALA A 45 -9.19 -13.93 0.13
N LEU A 46 -8.82 -15.18 -0.16
CA LEU A 46 -8.94 -15.80 -1.49
C LEU A 46 -9.55 -17.19 -1.33
N ALA A 47 -10.52 -17.52 -2.18
CA ALA A 47 -11.07 -18.87 -2.28
C ALA A 47 -11.29 -19.22 -3.76
N ILE A 48 -11.11 -20.49 -4.12
CA ILE A 48 -11.24 -20.97 -5.51
C ILE A 48 -12.18 -22.17 -5.52
N ASN A 49 -13.19 -22.14 -6.39
CA ASN A 49 -14.12 -23.26 -6.54
C ASN A 49 -13.55 -24.34 -7.48
N SER A 50 -14.23 -25.48 -7.60
CA SER A 50 -13.80 -26.60 -8.46
C SER A 50 -13.80 -26.27 -9.96
N SER A 51 -14.57 -25.25 -10.38
CA SER A 51 -14.59 -24.73 -11.74
C SER A 51 -13.39 -23.82 -12.06
N GLY A 52 -12.62 -23.42 -11.04
CA GLY A 52 -11.49 -22.49 -11.16
C GLY A 52 -11.88 -21.02 -11.03
N ASP A 53 -13.13 -20.71 -10.67
CA ASP A 53 -13.52 -19.33 -10.36
C ASP A 53 -12.90 -18.90 -9.04
N ILE A 54 -12.42 -17.66 -9.01
CA ILE A 54 -11.66 -17.10 -7.90
C ILE A 54 -12.50 -16.02 -7.23
N PHE A 55 -12.58 -16.09 -5.91
CA PHE A 55 -13.27 -15.12 -5.07
C PHE A 55 -12.26 -14.39 -4.21
N ALA A 56 -12.28 -13.06 -4.26
CA ALA A 56 -11.41 -12.20 -3.47
C ALA A 56 -12.22 -11.38 -2.47
N GLY A 57 -11.91 -11.55 -1.19
CA GLY A 57 -12.44 -10.74 -0.10
C GLY A 57 -11.54 -9.54 0.14
N THR A 58 -12.13 -8.35 0.28
CA THR A 58 -11.42 -7.07 0.40
C THR A 58 -11.69 -6.41 1.76
N PRO A 59 -10.86 -5.45 2.22
CA PRO A 59 -11.07 -4.76 3.49
C PRO A 59 -12.13 -3.64 3.41
N GLY A 60 -12.97 -3.59 2.39
CA GLY A 60 -13.99 -2.55 2.28
C GLY A 60 -14.77 -2.49 0.97
N GLY A 61 -14.36 -3.22 -0.06
CA GLY A 61 -15.06 -3.32 -1.33
C GLY A 61 -16.08 -4.46 -1.39
N GLY A 62 -16.05 -5.42 -0.47
CA GLY A 62 -16.86 -6.64 -0.52
C GLY A 62 -16.13 -7.79 -1.22
N VAL A 63 -16.91 -8.60 -1.96
CA VAL A 63 -16.43 -9.80 -2.67
C VAL A 63 -16.31 -9.51 -4.16
N TYR A 64 -15.16 -9.85 -4.73
CA TYR A 64 -14.94 -9.88 -6.18
C TYR A 64 -14.89 -11.33 -6.67
N ARG A 65 -15.37 -11.56 -7.90
CA ARG A 65 -15.29 -12.83 -8.61
C ARG A 65 -14.51 -12.65 -9.91
N SER A 66 -13.63 -13.61 -10.22
CA SER A 66 -13.06 -13.81 -11.55
C SER A 66 -13.36 -15.22 -12.03
N THR A 67 -13.74 -15.35 -13.31
CA THR A 67 -14.01 -16.64 -13.97
C THR A 67 -12.99 -16.94 -15.07
N ASP A 68 -11.89 -16.19 -15.11
CA ASP A 68 -10.89 -16.19 -16.17
C ASP A 68 -9.46 -16.13 -15.60
N ASN A 69 -9.22 -16.85 -14.51
CA ASN A 69 -7.92 -16.95 -13.84
C ASN A 69 -7.37 -15.59 -13.35
N GLY A 70 -8.24 -14.70 -12.88
CA GLY A 70 -7.89 -13.39 -12.34
C GLY A 70 -7.72 -12.29 -13.38
N GLU A 71 -7.84 -12.58 -14.68
CA GLU A 71 -7.64 -11.56 -15.71
C GLU A 71 -8.67 -10.44 -15.58
N ASN A 72 -9.94 -10.76 -15.32
CA ASN A 72 -11.01 -9.80 -15.07
C ASN A 72 -11.77 -10.13 -13.78
N TRP A 73 -12.05 -9.10 -13.00
CA TRP A 73 -12.81 -9.17 -11.76
C TRP A 73 -14.10 -8.38 -11.86
N ILE A 74 -15.16 -8.93 -11.28
CA ILE A 74 -16.44 -8.25 -11.13
C ILE A 74 -16.85 -8.25 -9.66
N LEU A 75 -17.45 -7.15 -9.23
CA LEU A 75 -17.99 -7.02 -7.88
C LEU A 75 -19.29 -7.82 -7.74
N VAL A 76 -19.38 -8.66 -6.72
CA VAL A 76 -20.50 -9.59 -6.50
C VAL A 76 -21.10 -9.41 -5.12
N ASN A 77 -21.63 -8.22 -4.82
CA ASN A 77 -22.09 -7.82 -3.48
C ASN A 77 -23.60 -7.90 -3.26
N ASN A 78 -24.38 -8.38 -4.23
CA ASN A 78 -25.84 -8.33 -4.14
C ASN A 78 -26.36 -9.14 -2.95
N GLY A 79 -26.89 -8.45 -1.94
CA GLY A 79 -27.37 -9.06 -0.69
C GLY A 79 -26.38 -8.99 0.49
N LEU A 80 -25.12 -8.62 0.27
CA LEU A 80 -24.16 -8.36 1.35
C LEU A 80 -24.47 -7.04 2.05
N THR A 81 -24.35 -7.02 3.38
CA THR A 81 -24.56 -5.81 4.19
C THR A 81 -23.28 -5.27 4.84
N GLY A 82 -22.18 -6.03 4.77
CA GLY A 82 -20.84 -5.61 5.17
C GLY A 82 -19.83 -5.87 4.05
N PHE A 83 -18.84 -4.99 3.91
CA PHE A 83 -17.90 -4.99 2.78
C PHE A 83 -16.44 -5.26 3.19
N TYR A 84 -16.18 -5.42 4.48
CA TYR A 84 -14.91 -5.97 4.96
C TYR A 84 -15.07 -7.50 5.04
N VAL A 85 -14.32 -8.25 4.23
CA VAL A 85 -14.51 -9.70 4.04
C VAL A 85 -13.27 -10.46 4.52
N PRO A 86 -13.13 -10.78 5.82
CA PRO A 86 -11.92 -11.39 6.38
C PRO A 86 -11.71 -12.84 5.97
N ALA A 87 -12.79 -13.57 5.63
CA ALA A 87 -12.72 -14.97 5.30
C ALA A 87 -13.75 -15.37 4.25
N LEU A 88 -13.32 -16.27 3.37
CA LEU A 88 -14.14 -16.95 2.37
C LEU A 88 -13.91 -18.45 2.50
N ALA A 89 -14.96 -19.25 2.36
CA ALA A 89 -14.87 -20.69 2.23
C ALA A 89 -15.85 -21.20 1.18
N ILE A 90 -15.52 -22.31 0.53
CA ILE A 90 -16.34 -22.93 -0.52
C ILE A 90 -16.48 -24.40 -0.20
N ASN A 91 -17.70 -24.92 -0.17
CA ASN A 91 -17.95 -26.35 0.06
C ASN A 91 -17.87 -27.16 -1.25
N ALA A 92 -17.94 -28.49 -1.15
CA ALA A 92 -17.87 -29.39 -2.29
C ALA A 92 -19.00 -29.18 -3.33
N SER A 93 -20.15 -28.62 -2.91
CA SER A 93 -21.27 -28.26 -3.79
C SER A 93 -21.07 -26.93 -4.52
N GLY A 94 -19.98 -26.20 -4.23
CA GLY A 94 -19.72 -24.88 -4.79
C GLY A 94 -20.44 -23.73 -4.08
N HIS A 95 -21.09 -23.99 -2.94
CA HIS A 95 -21.68 -22.92 -2.11
C HIS A 95 -20.58 -22.13 -1.42
N ILE A 96 -20.72 -20.81 -1.42
CA ILE A 96 -19.71 -19.88 -0.93
C ILE A 96 -20.19 -19.28 0.38
N PHE A 97 -19.31 -19.23 1.36
CA PHE A 97 -19.54 -18.65 2.68
C PHE A 97 -18.61 -17.45 2.86
N ALA A 98 -19.17 -16.30 3.15
CA ALA A 98 -18.42 -15.06 3.38
C ALA A 98 -18.68 -14.55 4.80
N ALA A 99 -17.61 -14.39 5.56
CA ALA A 99 -17.66 -13.58 6.76
C ALA A 99 -17.63 -12.11 6.32
N THR A 100 -18.47 -11.27 6.93
CA THR A 100 -18.56 -9.86 6.57
C THR A 100 -18.62 -8.98 7.80
N TRP A 101 -17.88 -7.87 7.77
CA TRP A 101 -17.97 -6.81 8.76
C TRP A 101 -18.43 -5.49 8.11
N GLY A 102 -19.28 -4.77 8.83
CA GLY A 102 -19.68 -3.41 8.50
C GLY A 102 -18.73 -2.37 9.10
N THR A 103 -19.00 -1.09 8.84
CA THR A 103 -18.14 0.03 9.29
C THR A 103 -18.15 0.26 10.79
N LYS A 104 -19.21 -0.16 11.50
CA LYS A 104 -19.37 0.01 12.95
C LYS A 104 -19.49 -1.29 13.73
N PHE A 105 -20.00 -2.34 13.09
CA PHE A 105 -20.28 -3.63 13.70
C PHE A 105 -20.08 -4.74 12.67
N CYS A 106 -19.75 -5.94 13.15
CA CYS A 106 -19.71 -7.12 12.30
C CYS A 106 -21.12 -7.51 11.84
N THR A 107 -21.26 -7.94 10.59
CA THR A 107 -22.55 -8.29 9.96
C THR A 107 -22.79 -9.79 9.87
N GLY A 108 -21.80 -10.61 10.20
CA GLY A 108 -21.92 -12.06 10.30
C GLY A 108 -21.60 -12.79 9.01
N VAL A 109 -22.23 -13.95 8.81
CA VAL A 109 -21.96 -14.88 7.73
C VAL A 109 -23.06 -14.79 6.66
N PHE A 110 -22.62 -14.78 5.41
CA PHE A 110 -23.46 -14.80 4.23
C PHE A 110 -23.17 -16.04 3.40
N ARG A 111 -24.21 -16.62 2.79
CA ARG A 111 -24.09 -17.75 1.86
C ARG A 111 -24.54 -17.34 0.47
N SER A 112 -23.78 -17.75 -0.54
CA SER A 112 -24.21 -17.76 -1.94
C SER A 112 -24.28 -19.19 -2.47
N THR A 113 -25.35 -19.49 -3.21
CA THR A 113 -25.57 -20.77 -3.90
C THR A 113 -25.62 -20.59 -5.42
N ASP A 114 -25.32 -19.39 -5.91
CA ASP A 114 -25.37 -18.98 -7.32
C ASP A 114 -24.03 -18.35 -7.74
N ASN A 115 -22.94 -18.94 -7.26
CA ASN A 115 -21.57 -18.57 -7.58
C ASN A 115 -21.21 -17.11 -7.23
N GLY A 116 -21.89 -16.51 -6.25
CA GLY A 116 -21.69 -15.13 -5.79
C GLY A 116 -22.69 -14.12 -6.35
N ASP A 117 -23.56 -14.49 -7.29
CA ASP A 117 -24.52 -13.53 -7.90
C ASP A 117 -25.51 -12.95 -6.89
N SER A 118 -25.85 -13.69 -5.84
CA SER A 118 -26.60 -13.20 -4.69
C SER A 118 -26.19 -13.87 -3.38
N TRP A 119 -26.42 -13.15 -2.29
CA TRP A 119 -26.05 -13.57 -0.93
C TRP A 119 -27.23 -13.49 0.00
N ILE A 120 -27.34 -14.49 0.88
CA ILE A 120 -28.32 -14.52 1.98
C ILE A 120 -27.60 -14.53 3.33
N GLU A 121 -28.12 -13.77 4.27
CA GLU A 121 -27.63 -13.78 5.66
C GLU A 121 -28.01 -15.09 6.35
N ILE A 122 -27.06 -15.71 7.06
CA ILE A 122 -27.22 -17.01 7.70
C ILE A 122 -26.69 -16.99 9.14
N ASN A 123 -27.21 -16.09 9.97
CA ASN A 123 -26.69 -15.79 11.31
C ASN A 123 -27.46 -16.44 12.48
N ASN A 124 -28.41 -17.33 12.21
CA ASN A 124 -29.25 -17.92 13.25
C ASN A 124 -28.41 -18.78 14.22
N GLY A 125 -28.37 -18.42 15.51
CA GLY A 125 -27.55 -19.10 16.52
C GLY A 125 -26.09 -18.59 16.59
N LEU A 126 -25.70 -17.65 15.75
CA LEU A 126 -24.38 -17.02 15.77
C LEU A 126 -24.34 -15.89 16.81
N THR A 127 -23.96 -16.22 18.06
CA THR A 127 -23.97 -15.25 19.17
C THR A 127 -22.87 -14.19 19.06
N ASN A 128 -21.85 -14.42 18.23
CA ASN A 128 -20.80 -13.46 17.91
C ASN A 128 -20.62 -13.39 16.37
N PRO A 129 -21.04 -12.30 15.70
CA PRO A 129 -20.98 -12.18 14.26
C PRO A 129 -19.60 -11.77 13.72
N CYS A 130 -18.60 -11.51 14.57
CA CYS A 130 -17.26 -11.11 14.15
C CYS A 130 -16.40 -12.32 13.75
N ILE A 131 -16.74 -12.94 12.62
CA ILE A 131 -16.04 -14.14 12.12
C ILE A 131 -14.73 -13.76 11.43
N LEU A 132 -13.67 -14.49 11.72
CA LEU A 132 -12.30 -14.34 11.22
C LEU A 132 -11.85 -15.47 10.31
N SER A 133 -12.36 -16.69 10.52
CA SER A 133 -11.91 -17.88 9.79
C SER A 133 -13.01 -18.92 9.62
N PHE A 134 -12.85 -19.78 8.62
CA PHE A 134 -13.73 -20.92 8.37
C PHE A 134 -12.91 -22.20 8.18
N ALA A 135 -13.53 -23.35 8.50
CA ALA A 135 -13.14 -24.65 7.98
C ALA A 135 -14.40 -25.45 7.63
N ILE A 136 -14.29 -26.33 6.64
CA ILE A 136 -15.37 -27.24 6.24
C ILE A 136 -14.80 -28.65 6.26
N ASN A 137 -15.43 -29.56 7.02
CA ASN A 137 -15.00 -30.95 7.08
C ASN A 137 -15.57 -31.79 5.91
N GLU A 138 -15.15 -33.05 5.78
CA GLU A 138 -15.62 -33.94 4.71
C GLU A 138 -17.12 -34.25 4.76
N ASN A 139 -17.76 -34.11 5.93
CA ASN A 139 -19.21 -34.28 6.09
C ASN A 139 -20.00 -33.04 5.63
N GLY A 140 -19.31 -31.94 5.31
CA GLY A 140 -19.93 -30.67 4.95
C GLY A 140 -20.30 -29.79 6.15
N ASP A 141 -19.89 -30.16 7.38
CA ASP A 141 -20.08 -29.30 8.54
C ASP A 141 -19.15 -28.09 8.45
N ILE A 142 -19.67 -26.92 8.78
CA ILE A 142 -18.97 -25.65 8.69
C ILE A 142 -18.61 -25.20 10.10
N PHE A 143 -17.34 -24.86 10.29
CA PHE A 143 -16.82 -24.26 11.50
C PHE A 143 -16.50 -22.79 11.24
N ALA A 144 -16.96 -21.90 12.12
CA ALA A 144 -16.66 -20.46 12.05
C ALA A 144 -15.94 -20.01 13.32
N GLY A 145 -14.76 -19.42 13.16
CA GLY A 145 -13.95 -18.90 14.26
C GLY A 145 -14.17 -17.40 14.42
N ALA A 146 -14.52 -16.93 15.61
CA ALA A 146 -14.81 -15.54 15.89
C ALA A 146 -13.60 -14.78 16.48
N ASP A 147 -13.67 -13.44 16.46
CA ASP A 147 -12.68 -12.52 17.03
C ASP A 147 -12.73 -12.51 18.57
N TYR A 148 -13.20 -11.48 19.25
CA TYR A 148 -13.30 -11.48 20.72
C TYR A 148 -14.76 -11.74 21.15
N PRO A 149 -15.07 -12.73 22.04
CA PRO A 149 -14.17 -13.54 22.88
C PRO A 149 -13.80 -14.94 22.32
N GLY A 150 -13.47 -15.07 21.03
CA GLY A 150 -12.77 -16.24 20.49
C GLY A 150 -13.61 -17.50 20.30
N ASP A 151 -14.91 -17.36 20.08
CA ASP A 151 -15.84 -18.50 19.95
C ASP A 151 -15.62 -19.32 18.67
N VAL A 152 -15.87 -20.63 18.74
CA VAL A 152 -16.04 -21.48 17.57
C VAL A 152 -17.50 -21.90 17.48
N PHE A 153 -18.07 -21.72 16.30
CA PHE A 153 -19.43 -22.14 15.96
C PHE A 153 -19.39 -23.27 14.94
N ARG A 154 -20.31 -24.23 15.07
CA ARG A 154 -20.52 -25.31 14.12
C ARG A 154 -21.92 -25.21 13.52
N SER A 155 -22.01 -25.41 12.21
CA SER A 155 -23.26 -25.66 11.50
C SER A 155 -23.18 -27.00 10.78
N THR A 156 -24.25 -27.79 10.88
CA THR A 156 -24.41 -29.09 10.20
C THR A 156 -25.53 -29.02 9.15
N ASP A 157 -25.99 -27.82 8.80
CA ASP A 157 -27.14 -27.56 7.95
C ASP A 157 -26.87 -26.42 6.94
N GLU A 158 -25.65 -26.39 6.40
CA GLU A 158 -25.16 -25.39 5.44
C GLU A 158 -25.27 -23.93 5.93
N GLY A 159 -25.11 -23.72 7.24
CA GLY A 159 -25.16 -22.40 7.87
C GLY A 159 -26.55 -21.93 8.26
N ASN A 160 -27.62 -22.70 8.01
CA ASN A 160 -28.98 -22.28 8.38
C ASN A 160 -29.16 -22.11 9.90
N SER A 161 -28.39 -22.84 10.70
CA SER A 161 -28.26 -22.64 12.14
C SER A 161 -26.85 -22.96 12.64
N TRP A 162 -26.44 -22.25 13.70
CA TRP A 162 -25.14 -22.37 14.33
C TRP A 162 -25.27 -22.75 15.80
N THR A 163 -24.37 -23.61 16.26
CA THR A 163 -24.21 -23.97 17.68
C THR A 163 -22.80 -23.67 18.12
N THR A 164 -22.64 -23.03 19.28
CA THR A 164 -21.34 -22.80 19.91
C THR A 164 -20.71 -24.11 20.39
N VAL A 165 -19.46 -24.37 20.02
CA VAL A 165 -18.73 -25.62 20.30
C VAL A 165 -17.38 -25.31 20.96
N ASN A 166 -17.42 -24.88 22.22
CA ASN A 166 -16.26 -24.32 22.93
C ASN A 166 -15.73 -25.17 24.10
N ASN A 167 -16.27 -26.37 24.35
CA ASN A 167 -15.92 -27.11 25.57
C ASN A 167 -14.42 -27.43 25.62
N GLY A 168 -13.72 -27.07 26.70
CA GLY A 168 -12.27 -27.23 26.84
C GLY A 168 -11.41 -26.22 26.07
N LYS A 169 -12.00 -25.37 25.22
CA LYS A 169 -11.29 -24.28 24.50
C LYS A 169 -11.15 -23.06 25.40
N ASN A 170 -10.23 -23.14 26.36
CA ASN A 170 -9.99 -22.13 27.39
C ASN A 170 -9.20 -20.90 26.87
N THR A 171 -9.75 -20.20 25.88
CA THR A 171 -9.20 -18.93 25.36
C THR A 171 -10.30 -17.94 25.05
N SER A 172 -10.01 -16.65 25.26
CA SER A 172 -10.83 -15.52 24.82
C SER A 172 -10.22 -14.77 23.62
N ASN A 173 -9.07 -15.22 23.12
CA ASN A 173 -8.41 -14.62 21.95
C ASN A 173 -9.09 -15.08 20.64
N GLY A 174 -9.02 -14.23 19.62
CA GLY A 174 -9.59 -14.50 18.31
C GLY A 174 -9.07 -15.78 17.66
N ILE A 175 -9.98 -16.49 16.98
CA ILE A 175 -9.69 -17.71 16.25
C ILE A 175 -9.38 -17.33 14.80
N ASN A 176 -8.10 -17.04 14.57
CA ASN A 176 -7.61 -16.52 13.29
C ASN A 176 -7.48 -17.60 12.21
N ALA A 177 -7.36 -18.87 12.60
CA ALA A 177 -7.24 -19.96 11.66
C ALA A 177 -8.02 -21.18 12.14
N LEU A 178 -8.75 -21.81 11.22
CA LEU A 178 -9.38 -23.10 11.41
C LEU A 178 -8.88 -24.06 10.31
N LEU A 179 -8.75 -25.34 10.66
CA LEU A 179 -8.42 -26.41 9.73
C LEU A 179 -9.21 -27.66 10.09
N ALA A 180 -9.83 -28.31 9.10
CA ALA A 180 -10.38 -29.65 9.22
C ALA A 180 -9.47 -30.65 8.51
N THR A 181 -9.17 -31.79 9.14
CA THR A 181 -8.35 -32.85 8.56
C THR A 181 -9.22 -33.98 8.03
N SER A 182 -8.69 -34.76 7.08
CA SER A 182 -9.36 -35.98 6.57
C SER A 182 -9.53 -37.07 7.64
N GLY A 183 -8.73 -37.01 8.71
CA GLY A 183 -8.90 -37.86 9.89
C GLY A 183 -10.05 -37.43 10.82
N GLY A 184 -10.79 -36.38 10.46
CA GLY A 184 -11.92 -35.85 11.24
C GLY A 184 -11.53 -34.94 12.41
N ALA A 185 -10.24 -34.58 12.55
CA ALA A 185 -9.79 -33.64 13.56
C ALA A 185 -10.01 -32.19 13.10
N ILE A 186 -10.37 -31.31 14.03
CA ILE A 186 -10.50 -29.87 13.79
C ILE A 186 -9.45 -29.16 14.63
N PHE A 187 -8.73 -28.22 14.03
CA PHE A 187 -7.74 -27.37 14.69
C PHE A 187 -8.20 -25.93 14.70
N ALA A 188 -8.07 -25.27 15.85
CA ALA A 188 -8.33 -23.85 16.04
C ALA A 188 -7.06 -23.16 16.51
N GLY A 189 -6.61 -22.19 15.71
CA GLY A 189 -5.44 -21.37 15.96
C GLY A 189 -5.86 -20.03 16.53
N SER A 190 -5.43 -19.75 17.75
CA SER A 190 -5.76 -18.51 18.46
C SER A 190 -4.69 -17.43 18.27
N TYR A 191 -5.10 -16.17 18.40
CA TYR A 191 -4.19 -15.02 18.40
C TYR A 191 -3.50 -14.81 19.76
N GLY A 192 -2.92 -15.85 20.35
CA GLY A 192 -2.13 -15.71 21.57
C GLY A 192 -1.95 -16.96 22.42
N ASP A 193 -2.87 -17.92 22.36
CA ASP A 193 -2.87 -19.11 23.20
C ASP A 193 -2.51 -20.39 22.43
N GLY A 194 -2.06 -20.27 21.19
CA GLY A 194 -1.61 -21.37 20.35
C GLY A 194 -2.76 -22.15 19.74
N VAL A 195 -2.61 -23.47 19.69
CA VAL A 195 -3.44 -24.40 18.94
C VAL A 195 -4.31 -25.24 19.87
N PHE A 196 -5.58 -25.36 19.51
CA PHE A 196 -6.54 -26.28 20.10
C PHE A 196 -6.95 -27.31 19.07
N ARG A 197 -7.10 -28.56 19.50
CA ARG A 197 -7.53 -29.70 18.67
C ARG A 197 -8.80 -30.31 19.24
N SER A 198 -9.76 -30.59 18.37
CA SER A 198 -10.90 -31.46 18.64
C SER A 198 -10.82 -32.69 17.74
N THR A 199 -11.21 -33.85 18.27
CA THR A 199 -11.30 -35.14 17.55
C THR A 199 -12.73 -35.70 17.56
N ASP A 200 -13.70 -34.89 17.99
CA ASP A 200 -15.12 -35.22 18.15
C ASP A 200 -15.99 -34.12 17.53
N ASN A 201 -15.58 -33.69 16.33
CA ASN A 201 -16.30 -32.71 15.52
C ASN A 201 -16.53 -31.35 16.19
N GLY A 202 -15.64 -30.92 17.09
CA GLY A 202 -15.71 -29.66 17.82
C GLY A 202 -16.36 -29.75 19.21
N ASP A 203 -16.93 -30.90 19.60
CA ASP A 203 -17.65 -31.01 20.88
C ASP A 203 -16.71 -30.80 22.09
N ASN A 204 -15.46 -31.31 22.03
CA ASN A 204 -14.43 -31.10 23.04
C ASN A 204 -13.09 -30.71 22.41
N TRP A 205 -12.42 -29.75 23.03
CA TRP A 205 -11.12 -29.23 22.60
C TRP A 205 -10.04 -29.48 23.65
N THR A 206 -8.84 -29.78 23.16
CA THR A 206 -7.62 -29.89 23.96
C THR A 206 -6.55 -28.96 23.39
N GLN A 207 -5.86 -28.21 24.24
CA GLN A 207 -4.73 -27.38 23.81
C GLN A 207 -3.50 -28.27 23.50
N VAL A 208 -2.88 -28.07 22.34
CA VAL A 208 -1.82 -28.94 21.80
C VAL A 208 -0.61 -28.12 21.35
N ASN A 209 0.09 -27.50 22.31
CA ASN A 209 1.20 -26.55 22.06
C ASN A 209 2.61 -27.13 22.27
N ASN A 210 2.75 -28.44 22.42
CA ASN A 210 4.05 -29.03 22.70
C ASN A 210 5.03 -28.77 21.54
N GLY A 211 6.15 -28.09 21.81
CA GLY A 211 7.14 -27.67 20.81
C GLY A 211 6.77 -26.40 20.03
N LEU A 212 5.60 -25.81 20.25
CA LEU A 212 5.17 -24.55 19.62
C LEU A 212 5.67 -23.36 20.45
N THR A 213 6.78 -22.75 20.03
CA THR A 213 7.42 -21.63 20.75
C THR A 213 6.76 -20.28 20.48
N ALA A 214 5.92 -20.17 19.44
CA ALA A 214 5.13 -19.00 19.11
C ALA A 214 3.63 -19.31 19.03
N THR A 215 2.85 -18.65 19.87
CA THR A 215 1.44 -19.01 20.13
C THR A 215 0.41 -18.12 19.41
N ARG A 216 0.85 -17.21 18.55
CA ARG A 216 -0.04 -16.39 17.70
C ARG A 216 -0.17 -17.04 16.34
N ILE A 217 -1.22 -17.85 16.18
CA ILE A 217 -1.47 -18.57 14.94
C ILE A 217 -2.22 -17.66 13.96
N LEU A 218 -1.75 -17.57 12.73
CA LEU A 218 -2.38 -16.77 11.67
C LEU A 218 -2.94 -17.61 10.53
N SER A 219 -2.36 -18.78 10.27
CA SER A 219 -2.79 -19.65 9.17
C SER A 219 -2.44 -21.11 9.45
N PHE A 220 -3.21 -22.01 8.86
CA PHE A 220 -2.91 -23.42 8.80
C PHE A 220 -2.91 -23.91 7.35
N THR A 221 -2.15 -24.96 7.09
CA THR A 221 -2.35 -25.84 5.93
C THR A 221 -2.03 -27.27 6.30
N ILE A 222 -2.42 -28.23 5.46
CA ILE A 222 -2.15 -29.65 5.65
C ILE A 222 -1.70 -30.27 4.34
N ASN A 223 -0.69 -31.12 4.38
CA ASN A 223 -0.20 -31.83 3.19
C ASN A 223 -0.88 -33.18 3.01
N GLN A 224 -0.59 -33.86 1.89
CA GLN A 224 -1.17 -35.18 1.60
C GLN A 224 -0.75 -36.28 2.58
N ASN A 225 0.37 -36.09 3.28
CA ASN A 225 0.83 -37.02 4.32
C ASN A 225 0.12 -36.80 5.66
N GLY A 226 -0.73 -35.77 5.77
CA GLY A 226 -1.40 -35.38 7.01
C GLY A 226 -0.55 -34.50 7.93
N ASP A 227 0.60 -34.00 7.46
CA ASP A 227 1.40 -33.04 8.22
C ASP A 227 0.71 -31.68 8.24
N ILE A 228 0.57 -31.10 9.44
CA ILE A 228 -0.05 -29.80 9.66
C ILE A 228 1.03 -28.75 9.77
N PHE A 229 0.87 -27.64 9.05
CA PHE A 229 1.76 -26.48 9.12
C PHE A 229 1.01 -25.29 9.71
N ALA A 230 1.62 -24.64 10.70
CA ALA A 230 1.10 -23.45 11.33
C ALA A 230 1.99 -22.24 11.01
N GLY A 231 1.40 -21.20 10.41
CA GLY A 231 2.04 -19.91 10.24
C GLY A 231 1.80 -19.03 11.45
N THR A 232 2.87 -18.44 11.99
CA THR A 232 2.82 -17.68 13.25
C THR A 232 3.25 -16.22 13.08
N TYR A 233 2.92 -15.41 14.09
CA TYR A 233 3.24 -13.98 14.17
C TYR A 233 4.30 -13.66 15.23
N LEU A 234 4.99 -12.53 15.09
CA LEU A 234 6.04 -12.02 15.98
C LEU A 234 7.26 -12.94 16.07
N GLY A 235 7.80 -13.34 14.92
CA GLY A 235 9.11 -13.98 14.90
C GLY A 235 9.13 -15.52 14.94
N GLY A 236 7.97 -16.18 15.02
CA GLY A 236 7.90 -17.64 15.16
C GLY A 236 8.07 -18.44 13.87
N GLY A 237 7.74 -17.85 12.72
CA GLY A 237 7.81 -18.50 11.42
C GLY A 237 6.80 -19.64 11.25
N ILE A 238 7.26 -20.78 10.73
CA ILE A 238 6.46 -21.96 10.42
C ILE A 238 6.79 -23.08 11.39
N PHE A 239 5.74 -23.71 11.92
CA PHE A 239 5.83 -24.95 12.68
C PHE A 239 5.16 -26.06 11.89
N ARG A 240 5.74 -27.27 11.95
CA ARG A 240 5.18 -28.48 11.38
C ARG A 240 4.89 -29.49 12.49
N SER A 241 3.73 -30.12 12.43
CA SER A 241 3.41 -31.34 13.18
C SER A 241 3.11 -32.48 12.22
N SER A 242 3.71 -33.65 12.48
CA SER A 242 3.49 -34.89 11.73
C SER A 242 2.69 -35.94 12.52
N ASP A 243 2.19 -35.56 13.69
CA ASP A 243 1.53 -36.42 14.67
C ASP A 243 0.23 -35.79 15.16
N ASN A 244 -0.50 -35.18 14.23
CA ASN A 244 -1.81 -34.59 14.46
C ASN A 244 -1.80 -33.52 15.59
N GLY A 245 -0.73 -32.75 15.72
CA GLY A 245 -0.56 -31.65 16.67
C GLY A 245 0.07 -32.05 18.01
N ASP A 246 0.43 -33.32 18.25
CA ASP A 246 1.03 -33.73 19.53
C ASP A 246 2.46 -33.18 19.75
N LEU A 247 3.21 -32.93 18.66
CA LEU A 247 4.49 -32.24 18.65
C LEU A 247 4.61 -31.29 17.46
N TRP A 248 5.04 -30.07 17.75
CA TRP A 248 5.38 -29.05 16.75
C TRP A 248 6.89 -28.86 16.67
N ILE A 249 7.41 -28.77 15.45
CA ILE A 249 8.82 -28.56 15.15
C ILE A 249 8.96 -27.32 14.27
N GLU A 250 9.82 -26.39 14.66
CA GLU A 250 10.16 -25.21 13.86
C GLU A 250 10.78 -25.59 12.50
N LYS A 251 10.39 -24.85 11.46
CA LYS A 251 10.72 -25.11 10.06
C LYS A 251 11.07 -23.81 9.34
N ASN A 252 12.09 -23.12 9.85
CA ASN A 252 12.45 -21.76 9.44
C ASN A 252 13.76 -21.65 8.65
N ASN A 253 14.39 -22.76 8.25
CA ASN A 253 15.67 -22.67 7.55
C ASN A 253 15.49 -22.00 6.18
N GLY A 254 16.18 -20.88 5.94
CA GLY A 254 16.00 -20.04 4.74
C GLY A 254 14.80 -19.10 4.78
N LEU A 255 13.93 -19.20 5.79
CA LEU A 255 12.79 -18.29 6.00
C LEU A 255 13.25 -17.06 6.80
N ILE A 256 13.84 -16.09 6.12
CA ILE A 256 14.37 -14.85 6.73
C ILE A 256 13.27 -13.91 7.27
N ALA A 257 12.00 -14.20 6.96
CA ALA A 257 10.84 -13.42 7.37
C ALA A 257 9.86 -14.33 8.12
N THR A 258 9.81 -14.18 9.44
CA THR A 258 9.15 -15.11 10.35
C THR A 258 7.73 -14.68 10.76
N ASP A 259 7.18 -13.64 10.14
CA ASP A 259 5.79 -13.24 10.28
C ASP A 259 4.97 -13.81 9.11
N VAL A 260 4.43 -15.02 9.29
CA VAL A 260 3.81 -15.81 8.22
C VAL A 260 2.30 -15.65 8.27
N ARG A 261 1.75 -14.94 7.28
CA ARG A 261 0.33 -14.56 7.24
C ARG A 261 -0.54 -15.53 6.46
N ALA A 262 0.01 -16.18 5.45
CA ALA A 262 -0.70 -17.14 4.62
C ALA A 262 0.24 -18.30 4.26
N ILE A 263 -0.30 -19.50 4.22
CA ILE A 263 0.40 -20.69 3.74
C ILE A 263 -0.54 -21.43 2.80
N ALA A 264 -0.03 -21.87 1.65
CA ALA A 264 -0.76 -22.73 0.72
C ALA A 264 0.15 -23.88 0.27
N ILE A 265 -0.46 -24.99 -0.14
CA ILE A 265 0.28 -26.18 -0.58
C ILE A 265 -0.29 -26.71 -1.89
N LYS A 266 0.61 -27.12 -2.79
CA LYS A 266 0.27 -27.76 -4.06
C LYS A 266 0.01 -29.26 -3.89
N SER A 267 -0.57 -29.85 -4.93
CA SER A 267 -0.77 -31.29 -5.05
C SER A 267 0.53 -32.12 -5.06
N ASP A 268 1.66 -31.49 -5.41
CA ASP A 268 3.01 -32.10 -5.35
C ASP A 268 3.71 -31.93 -3.98
N ASN A 269 3.01 -31.40 -2.97
CA ASN A 269 3.51 -31.03 -1.63
C ASN A 269 4.51 -29.85 -1.60
N THR A 270 4.65 -29.09 -2.69
CA THR A 270 5.36 -27.80 -2.64
C THR A 270 4.57 -26.81 -1.80
N ILE A 271 5.23 -26.19 -0.81
CA ILE A 271 4.62 -25.28 0.15
C ILE A 271 5.01 -23.85 -0.18
N PHE A 272 4.05 -22.94 -0.12
CA PHE A 272 4.22 -21.52 -0.34
C PHE A 272 3.86 -20.76 0.93
N ALA A 273 4.74 -19.88 1.38
CA ALA A 273 4.54 -19.05 2.55
C ALA A 273 4.57 -17.57 2.16
N GLY A 274 3.48 -16.87 2.50
CA GLY A 274 3.36 -15.44 2.33
C GLY A 274 3.66 -14.71 3.63
N THR A 275 4.69 -13.86 3.64
CA THR A 275 5.18 -13.18 4.84
C THR A 275 4.79 -11.70 4.86
N TYR A 276 4.88 -11.09 6.04
CA TYR A 276 4.80 -9.64 6.19
C TYR A 276 6.13 -8.98 5.83
N GLY A 277 6.07 -7.88 5.08
CA GLY A 277 7.25 -7.18 4.56
C GLY A 277 7.85 -7.90 3.35
N ILE A 278 8.46 -9.06 3.59
CA ILE A 278 9.50 -9.58 2.68
C ILE A 278 8.96 -10.25 1.42
N GLY A 279 7.75 -10.83 1.43
CA GLY A 279 7.11 -11.38 0.24
C GLY A 279 6.81 -12.87 0.31
N MET A 280 7.15 -13.62 -0.74
CA MET A 280 6.82 -15.03 -0.93
C MET A 280 8.04 -15.93 -0.75
N PHE A 281 7.80 -17.09 -0.13
CA PHE A 281 8.77 -18.17 0.01
C PHE A 281 8.20 -19.49 -0.49
N ARG A 282 9.07 -20.36 -1.01
CA ARG A 282 8.75 -21.72 -1.48
C ARG A 282 9.58 -22.75 -0.73
N SER A 283 8.99 -23.90 -0.47
CA SER A 283 9.68 -25.10 0.01
C SER A 283 9.24 -26.32 -0.78
N SER A 284 10.19 -27.07 -1.31
CA SER A 284 9.96 -28.32 -2.06
C SER A 284 10.27 -29.58 -1.23
N ASP A 285 10.57 -29.44 0.05
CA ASP A 285 11.04 -30.52 0.93
C ASP A 285 10.26 -30.62 2.25
N SER A 286 8.96 -30.31 2.18
CA SER A 286 8.05 -30.32 3.34
C SER A 286 8.46 -29.34 4.45
N GLY A 287 8.88 -28.14 4.06
CA GLY A 287 9.21 -27.04 4.96
C GLY A 287 10.60 -27.13 5.60
N GLN A 288 11.45 -28.07 5.19
CA GLN A 288 12.79 -28.18 5.80
C GLN A 288 13.68 -27.00 5.38
N ASN A 289 13.62 -26.62 4.10
CA ASN A 289 14.32 -25.47 3.54
C ASN A 289 13.35 -24.57 2.77
N TRP A 290 13.58 -23.26 2.86
CA TRP A 290 12.81 -22.23 2.17
C TRP A 290 13.71 -21.39 1.27
N GLU A 291 13.18 -21.01 0.11
CA GLU A 291 13.79 -20.06 -0.80
C GLU A 291 12.82 -18.91 -1.10
N GLN A 292 13.34 -17.70 -1.29
CA GLN A 292 12.55 -16.53 -1.62
C GLN A 292 12.22 -16.52 -3.12
N ILE A 293 10.96 -16.24 -3.46
CA ILE A 293 10.42 -16.36 -4.82
C ILE A 293 9.59 -15.12 -5.20
N ASN A 294 10.29 -13.98 -5.23
CA ASN A 294 9.68 -12.65 -5.43
C ASN A 294 9.76 -12.13 -6.87
N GLY A 295 10.06 -12.96 -7.87
CA GLY A 295 10.21 -12.50 -9.26
C GLY A 295 8.97 -11.74 -9.75
N GLY A 296 9.08 -10.43 -10.00
CA GLY A 296 7.94 -9.58 -10.39
C GLY A 296 7.15 -8.92 -9.24
N LEU A 297 7.56 -9.10 -7.98
CA LEU A 297 6.96 -8.49 -6.77
C LEU A 297 7.88 -7.39 -6.15
N SER A 298 8.33 -6.40 -6.94
CA SER A 298 9.60 -5.68 -6.66
C SER A 298 9.56 -4.29 -5.97
N ALA A 299 8.43 -3.58 -5.81
CA ALA A 299 8.38 -2.37 -4.95
C ALA A 299 6.93 -1.93 -4.64
N HIS A 300 6.71 -1.38 -3.44
CA HIS A 300 5.35 -1.12 -2.92
C HIS A 300 5.01 0.36 -2.66
N PHE A 301 5.99 1.27 -2.65
CA PHE A 301 5.75 2.69 -2.32
C PHE A 301 6.57 3.64 -3.20
N MET A 302 5.91 4.22 -4.20
CA MET A 302 6.51 5.28 -5.02
C MET A 302 6.40 6.63 -4.31
N ARG A 303 7.51 7.37 -4.25
CA ARG A 303 7.63 8.65 -3.54
C ARG A 303 7.83 9.83 -4.47
N SER A 304 8.51 9.63 -5.60
CA SER A 304 8.83 10.71 -6.53
C SER A 304 8.79 10.24 -7.97
N LEU A 305 8.51 11.19 -8.87
CA LEU A 305 8.54 11.00 -10.31
C LEU A 305 9.28 12.18 -10.95
N ALA A 306 10.08 11.92 -11.97
CA ALA A 306 10.72 12.94 -12.79
C ALA A 306 10.74 12.51 -14.26
N VAL A 307 10.61 13.46 -15.18
CA VAL A 307 10.65 13.18 -16.64
C VAL A 307 11.91 13.82 -17.21
N ALA A 308 12.72 13.02 -17.89
CA ALA A 308 13.94 13.48 -18.54
C ALA A 308 13.65 14.13 -19.91
N PRO A 309 14.53 15.01 -20.42
CA PRO A 309 14.34 15.66 -21.73
C PRO A 309 14.21 14.70 -22.92
N ASN A 310 14.75 13.48 -22.80
CA ASN A 310 14.62 12.42 -23.80
C ASN A 310 13.29 11.66 -23.74
N GLY A 311 12.40 12.02 -22.81
CA GLY A 311 11.08 11.40 -22.61
C GLY A 311 11.07 10.22 -21.64
N TYR A 312 12.21 9.83 -21.07
CA TYR A 312 12.23 8.78 -20.05
C TYR A 312 11.61 9.27 -18.75
N ILE A 313 10.91 8.38 -18.05
CA ILE A 313 10.31 8.67 -16.75
C ILE A 313 11.11 7.92 -15.70
N PHE A 314 11.49 8.61 -14.63
CA PHE A 314 12.17 8.03 -13.48
C PHE A 314 11.26 8.10 -12.27
N ALA A 315 11.31 7.08 -11.43
CA ALA A 315 10.48 6.99 -10.25
C ALA A 315 11.30 6.52 -9.05
N GLY A 316 11.22 7.26 -7.95
CA GLY A 316 11.90 6.95 -6.70
C GLY A 316 10.96 6.19 -5.77
N ALA A 317 11.44 5.13 -5.15
CA ALA A 317 10.68 4.27 -4.24
C ALA A 317 11.35 4.16 -2.87
N ASP A 318 10.55 3.86 -1.85
CA ASP A 318 11.09 3.43 -0.55
C ASP A 318 11.89 2.14 -0.71
N PHE A 319 12.95 2.01 0.09
CA PHE A 319 13.78 0.81 0.13
C PHE A 319 13.32 -0.09 1.25
N VAL A 320 12.47 -1.04 0.91
CA VAL A 320 11.79 -1.94 1.83
C VAL A 320 12.13 -3.37 1.43
N ASP A 321 12.63 -4.16 2.39
CA ASP A 321 12.87 -5.59 2.20
C ASP A 321 13.88 -5.94 1.08
N GLY A 322 14.90 -5.09 0.92
CA GLY A 322 16.00 -5.30 -0.03
C GLY A 322 15.71 -4.82 -1.45
N ALA A 323 14.55 -4.22 -1.70
CA ALA A 323 14.16 -3.68 -2.99
C ALA A 323 13.62 -2.24 -2.85
N GLY A 324 13.91 -1.41 -3.84
CA GLY A 324 13.58 0.03 -3.86
C GLY A 324 14.57 0.80 -4.73
N GLY A 325 14.72 2.09 -4.47
CA GLY A 325 15.65 2.93 -5.22
C GLY A 325 14.99 3.64 -6.40
N VAL A 326 15.68 3.71 -7.54
CA VAL A 326 15.23 4.41 -8.75
C VAL A 326 14.84 3.40 -9.83
N PHE A 327 13.66 3.62 -10.39
CA PHE A 327 13.12 2.88 -11.53
C PHE A 327 13.05 3.80 -12.75
N ARG A 328 13.23 3.24 -13.94
CA ARG A 328 13.16 3.96 -15.22
C ARG A 328 12.14 3.31 -16.14
N SER A 329 11.30 4.14 -16.75
CA SER A 329 10.46 3.80 -17.88
C SER A 329 10.95 4.52 -19.13
N THR A 330 10.94 3.80 -20.26
CA THR A 330 11.32 4.34 -21.59
C THR A 330 10.14 4.37 -22.56
N ASP A 331 8.95 3.99 -22.08
CA ASP A 331 7.75 3.74 -22.87
C ASP A 331 6.52 4.49 -22.29
N ASN A 332 6.75 5.66 -21.69
CA ASN A 332 5.72 6.51 -21.07
C ASN A 332 5.00 5.84 -19.88
N GLY A 333 5.73 5.09 -19.06
CA GLY A 333 5.24 4.50 -17.82
C GLY A 333 4.52 3.16 -17.99
N GLN A 334 4.55 2.56 -19.18
CA GLN A 334 3.94 1.24 -19.43
C GLN A 334 4.75 0.12 -18.77
N SER A 335 6.08 0.22 -18.79
CA SER A 335 6.98 -0.67 -18.07
C SER A 335 8.09 0.09 -17.36
N TRP A 336 8.67 -0.55 -16.33
CA TRP A 336 9.68 0.03 -15.45
C TRP A 336 10.82 -0.96 -15.22
N ALA A 337 12.07 -0.47 -15.28
CA ALA A 337 13.28 -1.22 -14.94
C ALA A 337 13.93 -0.63 -13.69
N GLY A 338 14.35 -1.46 -12.72
CA GLY A 338 15.17 -1.02 -11.59
C GLY A 338 16.56 -0.62 -12.10
N VAL A 339 16.94 0.65 -11.93
CA VAL A 339 18.20 1.21 -12.48
C VAL A 339 19.20 1.58 -11.38
N SER A 340 18.84 1.46 -10.10
CA SER A 340 19.78 1.69 -9.00
C SER A 340 19.96 0.50 -8.07
N GLU A 341 19.54 -0.70 -8.51
CA GLU A 341 19.58 -1.92 -7.70
C GLU A 341 21.00 -2.23 -7.22
N GLY A 342 21.14 -2.50 -5.93
CA GLY A 342 22.44 -2.78 -5.29
C GLY A 342 23.37 -1.58 -5.14
N VAL A 343 23.04 -0.40 -5.69
CA VAL A 343 23.84 0.83 -5.55
C VAL A 343 23.20 1.79 -4.56
N ILE A 344 21.92 2.12 -4.75
CA ILE A 344 21.15 2.94 -3.80
C ILE A 344 20.31 2.00 -2.96
N THR A 345 20.72 1.79 -1.71
CA THR A 345 20.07 0.88 -0.75
C THR A 345 19.31 1.65 0.34
N ALA A 346 18.63 2.73 -0.06
CA ALA A 346 17.89 3.63 0.82
C ALA A 346 16.66 4.19 0.11
N ASP A 347 15.67 4.63 0.88
CA ASP A 347 14.46 5.29 0.36
C ASP A 347 14.84 6.44 -0.59
N VAL A 348 14.29 6.46 -1.80
CA VAL A 348 14.45 7.59 -2.73
C VAL A 348 13.20 8.46 -2.68
N ARG A 349 13.27 9.55 -1.90
CA ARG A 349 12.13 10.45 -1.66
C ARG A 349 12.02 11.60 -2.63
N ALA A 350 13.14 11.99 -3.25
CA ALA A 350 13.18 13.09 -4.20
C ALA A 350 13.93 12.70 -5.46
N LEU A 351 13.39 13.11 -6.61
CA LEU A 351 14.07 13.05 -7.90
C LEU A 351 14.03 14.43 -8.54
N ALA A 352 15.14 14.85 -9.13
CA ALA A 352 15.21 16.01 -10.00
C ALA A 352 16.12 15.72 -11.20
N ILE A 353 15.79 16.28 -12.36
CA ILE A 353 16.55 16.06 -13.60
C ILE A 353 16.83 17.43 -14.23
N ASN A 354 18.08 17.67 -14.59
CA ASN A 354 18.49 18.94 -15.20
C ASN A 354 18.33 18.92 -16.74
N ALA A 355 18.53 20.06 -17.39
CA ALA A 355 18.34 20.18 -18.85
C ALA A 355 19.32 19.31 -19.67
N SER A 356 20.47 18.99 -19.09
CA SER A 356 21.47 18.09 -19.67
C SER A 356 21.14 16.60 -19.49
N GLY A 357 20.06 16.27 -18.75
CA GLY A 357 19.61 14.91 -18.48
C GLY A 357 20.30 14.23 -17.29
N HIS A 358 21.08 14.95 -16.49
CA HIS A 358 21.61 14.41 -15.23
C HIS A 358 20.49 14.24 -14.22
N ILE A 359 20.48 13.09 -13.55
CA ILE A 359 19.44 12.69 -12.61
C ILE A 359 20.01 12.77 -11.21
N PHE A 360 19.26 13.38 -10.30
CA PHE A 360 19.61 13.50 -8.89
C PHE A 360 18.56 12.80 -8.04
N ALA A 361 18.99 11.84 -7.23
CA ALA A 361 18.16 11.09 -6.30
C ALA A 361 18.48 11.50 -4.86
N GLY A 362 17.52 12.11 -4.20
CA GLY A 362 17.57 12.45 -2.78
C GLY A 362 17.09 11.26 -1.96
N THR A 363 17.98 10.76 -1.10
CA THR A 363 17.71 9.59 -0.25
C THR A 363 17.28 10.00 1.15
N TYR A 364 16.59 9.09 1.84
CA TYR A 364 16.18 9.27 3.24
C TYR A 364 16.82 8.18 4.10
N ALA A 365 18.07 8.41 4.51
CA ALA A 365 18.80 7.55 5.42
C ALA A 365 19.78 8.36 6.29
N GLY A 366 20.01 7.93 7.53
CA GLY A 366 21.01 8.54 8.40
C GLY A 366 22.44 8.10 8.07
N GLY A 367 23.43 8.95 8.33
CA GLY A 367 24.85 8.65 8.14
C GLY A 367 25.30 8.62 6.67
N ILE A 368 26.37 7.88 6.37
CA ILE A 368 27.02 7.86 5.03
C ILE A 368 26.18 7.21 3.92
N ALA A 369 25.06 6.56 4.27
CA ALA A 369 24.16 5.92 3.32
C ALA A 369 23.11 6.89 2.75
N GLY A 370 22.94 8.08 3.35
CA GLY A 370 21.99 9.10 2.92
C GLY A 370 22.60 10.19 2.04
N GLY A 371 21.79 11.16 1.64
CA GLY A 371 22.20 12.32 0.83
C GLY A 371 21.72 12.26 -0.62
N VAL A 372 22.42 12.96 -1.50
CA VAL A 372 22.13 13.07 -2.93
C VAL A 372 23.05 12.17 -3.77
N TRP A 373 22.43 11.42 -4.66
CA TRP A 373 23.10 10.59 -5.66
C TRP A 373 22.88 11.17 -7.05
N ARG A 374 23.90 11.08 -7.92
CA ARG A 374 23.84 11.57 -9.30
C ARG A 374 24.06 10.42 -10.28
N SER A 375 23.26 10.40 -11.35
CA SER A 375 23.51 9.67 -12.58
C SER A 375 23.67 10.63 -13.76
N THR A 376 24.61 10.33 -14.65
CA THR A 376 24.86 11.10 -15.89
C THR A 376 24.63 10.29 -17.16
N ASP A 377 24.14 9.06 -17.01
CA ASP A 377 24.01 8.04 -18.05
C ASP A 377 22.62 7.39 -18.04
N ASN A 378 21.57 8.19 -17.79
CA ASN A 378 20.17 7.75 -17.74
C ASN A 378 19.88 6.66 -16.68
N GLY A 379 20.62 6.66 -15.57
CA GLY A 379 20.44 5.74 -14.47
C GLY A 379 21.28 4.46 -14.58
N GLU A 380 22.12 4.29 -15.60
CA GLU A 380 22.97 3.08 -15.72
C GLU A 380 24.04 3.01 -14.61
N SER A 381 24.51 4.16 -14.12
CA SER A 381 25.38 4.25 -12.95
C SER A 381 25.03 5.43 -12.04
N TRP A 382 25.32 5.27 -10.75
CA TRP A 382 25.03 6.25 -9.71
C TRP A 382 26.26 6.51 -8.84
N THR A 383 26.50 7.78 -8.54
CA THR A 383 27.60 8.24 -7.67
C THR A 383 27.04 9.13 -6.56
N ALA A 384 27.44 8.91 -5.31
CA ALA A 384 27.10 9.80 -4.22
C ALA A 384 27.82 11.15 -4.38
N VAL A 385 27.08 12.26 -4.25
CA VAL A 385 27.57 13.63 -4.47
C VAL A 385 27.25 14.50 -3.24
N ASN A 386 27.81 14.13 -2.09
CA ASN A 386 27.42 14.63 -0.77
C ASN A 386 28.43 15.59 -0.12
N ASN A 387 29.44 16.06 -0.85
CA ASN A 387 30.51 16.87 -0.26
C ASN A 387 29.94 18.19 0.31
N GLY A 388 30.11 18.43 1.62
CA GLY A 388 29.51 19.59 2.31
C GLY A 388 28.10 19.37 2.88
N GLN A 389 27.48 18.21 2.63
CA GLN A 389 26.23 17.80 3.29
C GLN A 389 26.50 17.02 4.57
N ASN A 390 25.87 17.41 5.67
CA ASN A 390 25.93 16.70 6.95
C ASN A 390 24.65 15.91 7.23
N CYS A 391 23.52 16.31 6.62
CA CYS A 391 22.25 15.63 6.72
C CYS A 391 21.94 14.76 5.50
N GLY A 392 21.78 13.47 5.73
CA GLY A 392 21.39 12.48 4.71
C GLY A 392 19.88 12.33 4.50
N LEU A 393 19.04 13.15 5.16
CA LEU A 393 17.59 13.10 5.06
C LEU A 393 17.09 14.12 4.03
N ILE A 394 17.13 13.74 2.75
CA ILE A 394 16.72 14.61 1.65
C ILE A 394 15.22 14.43 1.37
N TRP A 395 14.44 15.47 1.60
CA TRP A 395 12.98 15.46 1.42
C TRP A 395 12.54 16.01 0.07
N SER A 396 13.29 16.96 -0.47
CA SER A 396 12.98 17.57 -1.76
C SER A 396 14.22 17.99 -2.51
N LEU A 397 14.19 17.86 -3.82
CA LEU A 397 15.19 18.40 -4.74
C LEU A 397 14.51 19.35 -5.73
N ALA A 398 15.18 20.45 -6.06
CA ALA A 398 14.77 21.35 -7.14
C ALA A 398 16.00 21.86 -7.89
N ILE A 399 15.85 22.09 -9.20
CA ILE A 399 16.95 22.55 -10.07
C ILE A 399 16.46 23.77 -10.85
N ASN A 400 17.25 24.85 -10.86
CA ASN A 400 16.93 26.06 -11.62
C ASN A 400 17.47 25.98 -13.06
N SER A 401 17.21 27.02 -13.87
CA SER A 401 17.66 27.08 -15.26
C SER A 401 19.17 27.29 -15.44
N GLN A 402 19.89 27.56 -14.35
CA GLN A 402 21.35 27.67 -14.29
C GLN A 402 22.00 26.36 -13.80
N ASP A 403 21.24 25.26 -13.72
CA ASP A 403 21.67 23.96 -13.17
C ASP A 403 22.14 24.01 -11.71
N HIS A 404 21.77 25.05 -10.95
CA HIS A 404 21.94 25.04 -9.50
C HIS A 404 20.90 24.12 -8.87
N ILE A 405 21.35 23.27 -7.95
CA ILE A 405 20.53 22.26 -7.29
C ILE A 405 20.31 22.68 -5.85
N PHE A 406 19.07 22.55 -5.40
CA PHE A 406 18.66 22.83 -4.03
C PHE A 406 18.13 21.55 -3.40
N ALA A 407 18.64 21.22 -2.21
CA ALA A 407 18.19 20.07 -1.43
C ALA A 407 17.58 20.53 -0.12
N GLY A 408 16.30 20.24 0.07
CA GLY A 408 15.56 20.48 1.30
C GLY A 408 15.72 19.29 2.25
N THR A 409 16.08 19.56 3.49
CA THR A 409 16.27 18.57 4.54
C THR A 409 15.30 18.81 5.69
N ALA A 410 14.89 17.74 6.38
CA ALA A 410 14.07 17.84 7.58
C ALA A 410 14.39 16.71 8.57
N GLY A 411 14.31 17.02 9.87
CA GLY A 411 14.62 16.11 10.98
C GLY A 411 16.07 16.15 11.45
N CYS A 412 16.91 17.01 10.85
CA CYS A 412 18.34 17.15 11.17
C CYS A 412 18.77 18.59 11.45
N GLY A 413 17.91 19.58 11.20
CA GLY A 413 18.16 20.99 11.49
C GLY A 413 18.95 21.76 10.43
N ASP A 414 19.34 21.13 9.32
CA ASP A 414 20.21 21.74 8.30
C ASP A 414 19.46 22.64 7.30
N GLY A 415 18.18 22.45 7.02
CA GLY A 415 17.42 23.33 6.12
C GLY A 415 17.70 23.07 4.64
N VAL A 416 18.03 24.14 3.90
CA VAL A 416 18.30 24.10 2.46
C VAL A 416 19.80 24.04 2.21
N TYR A 417 20.23 23.05 1.44
CA TYR A 417 21.53 23.04 0.77
C TYR A 417 21.41 23.57 -0.66
N ARG A 418 22.46 24.24 -1.12
CA ARG A 418 22.64 24.67 -2.51
C ARG A 418 23.95 24.10 -3.09
N SER A 419 23.90 23.63 -4.32
CA SER A 419 25.06 23.31 -5.14
C SER A 419 24.99 24.10 -6.45
N THR A 420 26.13 24.64 -6.87
CA THR A 420 26.30 25.37 -8.15
C THR A 420 27.25 24.65 -9.12
N ASP A 421 27.72 23.45 -8.74
CA ASP A 421 28.70 22.64 -9.43
C ASP A 421 28.16 21.22 -9.70
N ASN A 422 26.89 21.13 -10.09
CA ASN A 422 26.24 19.89 -10.50
C ASN A 422 26.23 18.81 -9.37
N GLY A 423 26.20 19.24 -8.12
CA GLY A 423 26.15 18.40 -6.91
C GLY A 423 27.52 18.06 -6.32
N ASP A 424 28.64 18.43 -6.95
CA ASP A 424 29.97 18.04 -6.48
C ASP A 424 30.33 18.68 -5.13
N SER A 425 29.76 19.84 -4.78
CA SER A 425 29.82 20.44 -3.45
C SER A 425 28.54 21.19 -3.06
N TRP A 426 28.28 21.27 -1.76
CA TRP A 426 27.07 21.87 -1.19
C TRP A 426 27.39 22.83 -0.06
N GLU A 427 26.60 23.90 0.02
CA GLU A 427 26.62 24.89 1.09
C GLU A 427 25.22 25.15 1.65
N LEU A 428 25.12 25.61 2.90
CA LEU A 428 23.85 25.95 3.53
C LEU A 428 23.32 27.30 3.02
N ALA A 429 22.02 27.34 2.70
CA ALA A 429 21.34 28.49 2.10
C ALA A 429 20.08 28.86 2.89
N ASN A 430 20.25 29.23 4.17
CA ASN A 430 19.14 29.35 5.14
C ASN A 430 18.81 30.78 5.60
N ASN A 431 19.52 31.80 5.13
CA ASN A 431 19.37 33.15 5.65
C ASN A 431 17.93 33.66 5.49
N GLY A 432 17.24 33.94 6.60
CA GLY A 432 15.84 34.37 6.60
C GLY A 432 14.80 33.24 6.71
N LEU A 433 15.20 31.96 6.68
CA LEU A 433 14.32 30.84 7.05
C LEU A 433 14.16 30.78 8.57
N THR A 434 12.92 30.80 9.05
CA THR A 434 12.62 30.69 10.49
C THR A 434 12.43 29.22 10.94
N SER A 435 12.34 28.29 9.98
CA SER A 435 12.38 26.84 10.19
C SER A 435 13.34 26.18 9.20
N THR A 436 14.08 25.18 9.68
CA THR A 436 15.03 24.39 8.90
C THR A 436 14.52 22.98 8.59
N ASP A 437 13.24 22.69 8.84
CA ASP A 437 12.59 21.46 8.39
C ASP A 437 11.88 21.71 7.05
N VAL A 438 12.58 21.50 5.95
CA VAL A 438 12.15 21.83 4.59
C VAL A 438 11.55 20.60 3.91
N ALA A 439 10.22 20.59 3.77
CA ALA A 439 9.43 19.49 3.24
C ALA A 439 9.37 19.46 1.71
N GLY A 440 9.42 20.64 1.09
CA GLY A 440 9.19 20.81 -0.33
C GLY A 440 9.86 22.05 -0.88
N LEU A 441 10.49 21.90 -2.05
CA LEU A 441 11.06 23.00 -2.82
C LEU A 441 10.34 23.09 -4.17
N GLY A 442 10.08 24.32 -4.62
CA GLY A 442 9.54 24.60 -5.95
C GLY A 442 10.23 25.80 -6.58
N ILE A 443 10.55 25.73 -7.87
CA ILE A 443 11.20 26.83 -8.60
C ILE A 443 10.25 27.31 -9.70
N ASN A 444 10.01 28.62 -9.73
CA ASN A 444 9.20 29.23 -10.76
C ASN A 444 10.04 29.41 -12.02
N GLY A 445 9.71 28.64 -13.07
CA GLY A 445 10.44 28.68 -14.35
C GLY A 445 10.41 30.03 -15.07
N ASN A 446 9.48 30.94 -14.72
CA ASN A 446 9.34 32.23 -15.39
C ASN A 446 10.29 33.30 -14.87
N ASN A 447 10.74 33.19 -13.61
CA ASN A 447 11.56 34.21 -12.96
C ASN A 447 12.72 33.64 -12.11
N GLY A 448 12.80 32.32 -11.94
CA GLY A 448 13.84 31.65 -11.15
C GLY A 448 13.66 31.76 -9.64
N HIS A 449 12.57 32.34 -9.15
CA HIS A 449 12.29 32.42 -7.72
C HIS A 449 12.04 31.03 -7.13
N ILE A 450 12.51 30.84 -5.90
CA ILE A 450 12.47 29.55 -5.21
C ILE A 450 11.52 29.66 -4.03
N PHE A 451 10.69 28.65 -3.84
CA PHE A 451 9.77 28.53 -2.72
C PHE A 451 10.14 27.34 -1.86
N ALA A 452 10.13 27.52 -0.54
CA ALA A 452 10.39 26.48 0.44
C ALA A 452 9.16 26.30 1.34
N ALA A 453 8.59 25.10 1.32
CA ALA A 453 7.57 24.66 2.27
C ALA A 453 8.26 24.06 3.49
N THR A 454 7.92 24.56 4.68
CA THR A 454 8.56 24.16 5.92
C THR A 454 7.56 23.73 6.99
N TYR A 455 8.04 22.93 7.93
CA TYR A 455 7.28 22.49 9.11
C TYR A 455 7.57 23.35 10.34
N SER A 456 6.60 23.43 11.23
CA SER A 456 6.77 24.01 12.56
C SER A 456 7.43 23.01 13.52
N PHE A 457 8.36 23.49 14.35
CA PHE A 457 8.90 22.70 15.45
C PHE A 457 8.11 23.02 16.72
N MET A 458 7.33 22.05 17.23
CA MET A 458 6.45 22.23 18.39
C MET A 458 5.48 23.42 18.26
N GLY A 459 4.94 23.66 17.06
CA GLY A 459 4.02 24.77 16.78
C GLY A 459 4.67 26.15 16.76
N LYS A 460 6.00 26.24 16.65
CA LYS A 460 6.77 27.47 16.48
C LYS A 460 7.56 27.44 15.17
N GLY A 461 7.49 28.51 14.39
CA GLY A 461 8.06 28.57 13.05
C GLY A 461 7.26 27.75 12.04
N GLY A 462 7.82 27.52 10.86
CA GLY A 462 7.16 26.84 9.74
C GLY A 462 6.64 27.84 8.71
N GLY A 463 5.78 27.37 7.81
CA GLY A 463 5.19 28.20 6.76
C GLY A 463 5.90 28.12 5.41
N LEU A 464 5.51 29.01 4.51
CA LEU A 464 6.02 29.08 3.16
C LEU A 464 6.99 30.25 2.99
N PHE A 465 8.16 30.00 2.43
CA PHE A 465 9.18 31.02 2.17
C PHE A 465 9.43 31.19 0.69
N ARG A 466 9.87 32.38 0.29
CA ARG A 466 10.32 32.69 -1.07
C ARG A 466 11.71 33.32 -1.04
N SER A 467 12.58 32.87 -1.94
CA SER A 467 13.82 33.53 -2.31
C SER A 467 13.73 34.09 -3.72
N THR A 468 14.23 35.30 -3.91
CA THR A 468 14.34 35.98 -5.22
C THR A 468 15.79 36.16 -5.67
N ASP A 469 16.74 35.64 -4.89
CA ASP A 469 18.18 35.81 -5.01
C ASP A 469 18.90 34.44 -4.96
N ASN A 470 18.32 33.43 -5.61
CA ASN A 470 18.92 32.11 -5.79
C ASN A 470 19.25 31.39 -4.45
N GLY A 471 18.43 31.62 -3.42
CA GLY A 471 18.57 31.02 -2.09
C GLY A 471 19.48 31.79 -1.12
N ASP A 472 20.04 32.94 -1.51
CA ASP A 472 20.89 33.75 -0.62
C ASP A 472 20.09 34.36 0.54
N SER A 473 18.81 34.68 0.33
CA SER A 473 17.90 35.09 1.39
C SER A 473 16.45 34.65 1.15
N TRP A 474 15.72 34.44 2.23
CA TRP A 474 14.34 33.95 2.23
C TRP A 474 13.41 34.91 2.99
N THR A 475 12.20 35.08 2.48
CA THR A 475 11.14 35.86 3.11
C THR A 475 9.86 35.03 3.22
N GLU A 476 9.25 35.02 4.39
CA GLU A 476 7.97 34.33 4.67
C GLU A 476 6.82 34.88 3.80
N GLN A 477 5.93 34.00 3.34
CA GLN A 477 4.86 34.24 2.36
C GLN A 477 3.52 33.64 2.82
N ASP A 478 3.12 33.87 4.08
CA ASP A 478 1.94 33.22 4.67
C ASP A 478 0.67 34.08 4.66
N ASN A 479 0.64 35.16 3.90
CA ASN A 479 -0.54 36.01 3.80
C ASN A 479 -1.72 35.27 3.13
N GLY A 480 -2.60 34.68 3.94
CA GLY A 480 -3.73 33.85 3.51
C GLY A 480 -3.49 32.33 3.65
N ILE A 481 -2.35 31.90 4.18
CA ILE A 481 -2.11 30.53 4.65
C ILE A 481 -2.12 30.57 6.17
N THR A 482 -3.08 29.90 6.80
CA THR A 482 -3.13 29.80 8.28
C THR A 482 -2.43 28.56 8.82
N ALA A 483 -1.95 27.68 7.93
CA ALA A 483 -1.26 26.45 8.29
C ALA A 483 0.22 26.75 8.53
N THR A 484 0.73 26.31 9.67
CA THR A 484 2.16 26.41 10.02
C THR A 484 2.99 25.29 9.39
N ASP A 485 2.34 24.21 8.96
CA ASP A 485 2.98 23.03 8.40
C ASP A 485 2.63 22.91 6.91
N VAL A 486 3.58 23.28 6.05
CA VAL A 486 3.42 23.17 4.59
C VAL A 486 4.21 21.96 4.11
N ASN A 487 3.52 21.00 3.48
CA ASN A 487 4.09 19.72 3.05
C ASN A 487 4.70 19.77 1.65
N LYS A 488 4.14 20.60 0.74
CA LYS A 488 4.54 20.58 -0.68
C LYS A 488 4.30 21.93 -1.34
N VAL A 489 5.18 22.27 -2.29
CA VAL A 489 4.99 23.36 -3.25
C VAL A 489 4.92 22.77 -4.66
N ALA A 490 3.98 23.25 -5.47
CA ALA A 490 3.94 23.00 -6.91
C ALA A 490 3.73 24.32 -7.66
N ILE A 491 4.32 24.45 -8.84
CA ILE A 491 4.24 25.68 -9.65
C ILE A 491 3.86 25.29 -11.06
N ASN A 492 2.89 26.01 -11.64
CA ASN A 492 2.44 25.75 -13.00
C ASN A 492 3.16 26.64 -14.02
N SER A 493 2.95 26.38 -15.31
CA SER A 493 3.56 27.13 -16.41
C SER A 493 3.21 28.63 -16.44
N LEU A 494 2.13 29.05 -15.78
CA LEU A 494 1.74 30.46 -15.65
C LEU A 494 2.43 31.16 -14.47
N GLY A 495 3.23 30.43 -13.67
CA GLY A 495 3.85 30.95 -12.46
C GLY A 495 2.93 31.00 -11.24
N HIS A 496 1.74 30.37 -11.31
CA HIS A 496 0.90 30.23 -10.11
C HIS A 496 1.54 29.21 -9.18
N VAL A 497 1.59 29.54 -7.89
CA VAL A 497 2.20 28.73 -6.84
C VAL A 497 1.10 28.06 -6.04
N PHE A 498 1.27 26.79 -5.73
CA PHE A 498 0.34 25.98 -4.96
C PHE A 498 1.06 25.41 -3.75
N ALA A 499 0.41 25.50 -2.60
CA ALA A 499 0.92 25.00 -1.33
C ALA A 499 -0.04 23.96 -0.78
N GLY A 500 0.45 22.75 -0.51
CA GLY A 500 -0.27 21.70 0.17
C GLY A 500 0.17 21.71 1.62
N ALA A 501 -0.77 21.86 2.54
CA ALA A 501 -0.46 22.06 3.94
C ALA A 501 -1.40 21.24 4.84
N VAL A 502 -1.12 21.25 6.14
CA VAL A 502 -2.06 20.73 7.13
C VAL A 502 -3.37 21.51 7.06
N GLY A 503 -4.47 20.80 6.88
CA GLY A 503 -5.81 21.40 6.82
C GLY A 503 -6.20 22.07 5.49
N GLY A 504 -5.40 21.97 4.42
CA GLY A 504 -5.83 22.52 3.13
C GLY A 504 -4.82 22.53 1.98
N ALA A 505 -5.33 22.91 0.80
CA ALA A 505 -4.55 23.31 -0.37
C ALA A 505 -4.79 24.79 -0.66
N PHE A 506 -3.72 25.52 -0.94
CA PHE A 506 -3.74 26.96 -1.17
C PHE A 506 -3.12 27.29 -2.52
N ARG A 507 -3.60 28.36 -3.16
CA ARG A 507 -3.07 28.88 -4.42
C ARG A 507 -2.74 30.36 -4.33
N SER A 508 -1.60 30.74 -4.87
CA SER A 508 -1.21 32.11 -5.18
C SER A 508 -1.08 32.32 -6.69
N ILE A 509 -1.58 33.46 -7.17
CA ILE A 509 -1.45 33.91 -8.56
C ILE A 509 -0.51 35.12 -8.69
N ASN A 510 0.17 35.49 -7.60
CA ASN A 510 0.99 36.69 -7.49
C ASN A 510 2.29 36.41 -6.71
N GLU A 511 2.98 35.33 -7.08
CA GLU A 511 4.30 34.95 -6.54
C GLU A 511 4.32 34.72 -5.02
N GLY A 512 3.22 34.25 -4.43
CA GLY A 512 3.13 33.99 -2.98
C GLY A 512 2.80 35.20 -2.12
N ASN A 513 2.62 36.40 -2.71
CA ASN A 513 2.29 37.60 -1.91
C ASN A 513 0.90 37.51 -1.23
N SER A 514 -0.01 36.73 -1.79
CA SER A 514 -1.30 36.38 -1.17
C SER A 514 -1.80 35.01 -1.63
N TRP A 515 -2.55 34.34 -0.76
CA TRP A 515 -3.05 32.99 -0.99
C TRP A 515 -4.57 32.90 -0.91
N THR A 516 -5.14 31.98 -1.68
CA THR A 516 -6.55 31.61 -1.67
C THR A 516 -6.67 30.13 -1.35
N ASP A 517 -7.54 29.76 -0.40
CA ASP A 517 -7.89 28.37 -0.13
C ASP A 517 -8.65 27.77 -1.32
N VAL A 518 -8.16 26.64 -1.82
CA VAL A 518 -8.71 25.88 -2.95
C VAL A 518 -9.04 24.43 -2.57
N SER A 519 -9.20 24.15 -1.28
CA SER A 519 -9.44 22.80 -0.75
C SER A 519 -10.81 22.24 -1.13
N SER A 520 -11.81 23.11 -1.29
CA SER A 520 -13.19 22.72 -1.60
C SER A 520 -13.26 21.99 -2.95
N GLY A 521 -13.81 20.77 -2.94
CA GLY A 521 -13.90 19.90 -4.12
C GLY A 521 -12.59 19.23 -4.54
N LEU A 522 -11.47 19.56 -3.90
CA LEU A 522 -10.17 18.94 -4.14
C LEU A 522 -9.81 17.92 -3.05
N ILE A 523 -10.20 18.14 -1.79
CA ILE A 523 -9.96 17.22 -0.68
C ILE A 523 -11.13 17.24 0.31
N ALA A 524 -11.28 16.18 1.11
CA ALA A 524 -12.24 16.19 2.23
C ALA A 524 -11.89 17.30 3.23
N ALA A 525 -12.90 17.90 3.88
CA ALA A 525 -12.70 19.01 4.81
C ALA A 525 -11.74 18.59 5.95
N GLY A 526 -10.64 19.36 6.11
CA GLY A 526 -9.60 19.09 7.12
C GLY A 526 -8.58 18.01 6.74
N ALA A 527 -8.62 17.48 5.51
CA ALA A 527 -7.62 16.52 5.05
C ALA A 527 -6.25 17.17 4.80
N ASN A 528 -5.19 16.38 4.99
CA ASN A 528 -3.81 16.82 4.75
C ASN A 528 -3.38 16.47 3.33
N VAL A 529 -2.76 17.45 2.65
CA VAL A 529 -2.21 17.27 1.31
C VAL A 529 -0.73 16.96 1.41
N TRP A 530 -0.34 15.78 0.94
CA TRP A 530 1.04 15.28 1.01
C TRP A 530 1.77 15.34 -0.33
N ALA A 531 1.01 15.35 -1.44
CA ALA A 531 1.55 15.50 -2.78
C ALA A 531 0.68 16.47 -3.58
N LEU A 532 1.33 17.27 -4.43
CA LEU A 532 0.67 18.17 -5.37
C LEU A 532 1.34 18.05 -6.74
N ALA A 533 0.53 17.96 -7.79
CA ALA A 533 0.98 18.08 -9.18
C ALA A 533 0.01 18.96 -9.97
N ILE A 534 0.48 19.60 -11.04
CA ILE A 534 -0.35 20.41 -11.94
C ILE A 534 -0.12 19.92 -13.37
N ASP A 535 -1.18 19.63 -14.12
CA ASP A 535 -1.05 19.28 -15.54
C ASP A 535 -0.87 20.50 -16.45
N SER A 536 -0.55 20.26 -17.73
CA SER A 536 -0.40 21.29 -18.75
C SER A 536 -1.70 22.07 -19.05
N GLY A 537 -2.86 21.53 -18.65
CA GLY A 537 -4.16 22.19 -18.71
C GLY A 537 -4.48 23.05 -17.48
N GLY A 538 -3.60 23.06 -16.47
CA GLY A 538 -3.76 23.81 -15.24
C GLY A 538 -4.64 23.15 -14.18
N ASN A 539 -4.96 21.86 -14.29
CA ASN A 539 -5.68 21.14 -13.24
C ASN A 539 -4.71 20.69 -12.14
N ALA A 540 -5.12 20.87 -10.89
CA ALA A 540 -4.35 20.44 -9.72
C ALA A 540 -4.72 19.00 -9.35
N PHE A 541 -3.70 18.23 -8.97
CA PHE A 541 -3.81 16.89 -8.43
C PHE A 541 -3.27 16.91 -7.01
N ALA A 542 -4.07 16.49 -6.03
CA ALA A 542 -3.70 16.42 -4.63
C ALA A 542 -3.71 14.97 -4.15
N GLY A 543 -2.56 14.47 -3.67
CA GLY A 543 -2.47 13.20 -2.96
C GLY A 543 -2.69 13.41 -1.47
N THR A 544 -3.62 12.66 -0.87
CA THR A 544 -3.90 12.70 0.58
C THR A 544 -3.54 11.37 1.24
N ALA A 545 -3.23 11.39 2.54
CA ALA A 545 -2.95 10.17 3.29
C ALA A 545 -4.24 9.34 3.44
N GLY A 546 -4.28 8.15 2.84
CA GLY A 546 -5.40 7.21 2.95
C GLY A 546 -6.66 7.56 2.14
N GLY A 547 -6.69 8.69 1.43
CA GLY A 547 -7.84 9.13 0.63
C GLY A 547 -7.68 9.01 -0.89
N GLY A 548 -6.47 8.72 -1.39
CA GLY A 548 -6.18 8.63 -2.83
C GLY A 548 -5.69 9.94 -3.46
N VAL A 549 -5.74 10.02 -4.79
CA VAL A 549 -5.35 11.20 -5.57
C VAL A 549 -6.61 11.88 -6.11
N PHE A 550 -6.75 13.17 -5.84
CA PHE A 550 -7.90 13.98 -6.23
C PHE A 550 -7.50 15.00 -7.27
N ARG A 551 -8.37 15.25 -8.26
CA ARG A 551 -8.15 16.23 -9.32
C ARG A 551 -9.15 17.39 -9.17
N SER A 552 -8.70 18.62 -9.37
CA SER A 552 -9.59 19.79 -9.38
C SER A 552 -10.64 19.69 -10.50
N GLU A 553 -11.92 19.93 -10.18
CA GLU A 553 -13.04 19.85 -11.14
C GLU A 553 -12.94 20.86 -12.29
N GLN A 554 -12.23 21.96 -12.06
CA GLN A 554 -11.97 23.00 -13.05
C GLN A 554 -10.47 23.31 -13.09
N PRO A 555 -9.94 23.80 -14.22
CA PRO A 555 -8.60 24.33 -14.27
C PRO A 555 -8.44 25.41 -13.20
N THR A 556 -7.29 25.40 -12.53
CA THR A 556 -6.91 26.48 -11.61
C THR A 556 -6.63 27.80 -12.32
N VAL A 557 -6.82 27.83 -13.65
CA VAL A 557 -6.77 29.00 -14.51
C VAL A 557 -8.21 29.42 -14.80
N ARG A 558 -8.60 30.66 -14.47
CA ARG A 558 -9.87 31.21 -14.99
C ARG A 558 -9.74 31.38 -16.51
N PRO A 559 -10.74 30.98 -17.32
CA PRO A 559 -10.75 31.37 -18.73
C PRO A 559 -10.74 32.90 -18.81
N SER A 560 -9.94 33.48 -19.71
CA SER A 560 -10.04 34.90 -20.01
C SER A 560 -11.50 35.21 -20.40
N PRO A 561 -12.11 36.28 -19.86
CA PRO A 561 -13.46 36.64 -20.26
C PRO A 561 -13.47 36.86 -21.77
N THR A 562 -14.36 36.15 -22.48
CA THR A 562 -14.63 36.41 -23.89
C THR A 562 -14.86 37.91 -24.07
N PRO A 563 -14.14 38.60 -24.99
CA PRO A 563 -14.33 40.02 -25.22
C PRO A 563 -15.81 40.31 -25.49
N ARG A 564 -16.40 41.21 -24.71
CA ARG A 564 -17.77 41.67 -24.99
C ARG A 564 -17.80 42.21 -26.42
N PRO A 565 -18.80 41.84 -27.25
CA PRO A 565 -18.94 42.42 -28.58
C PRO A 565 -18.97 43.95 -28.45
N ARG A 566 -18.14 44.63 -29.25
CA ARG A 566 -18.11 46.09 -29.30
C ARG A 566 -19.53 46.59 -29.64
N PRO A 567 -20.12 47.52 -28.85
CA PRO A 567 -21.43 48.04 -29.18
C PRO A 567 -21.40 48.64 -30.59
N THR A 568 -22.37 48.27 -31.42
CA THR A 568 -22.58 48.87 -32.74
C THR A 568 -22.79 50.38 -32.57
N PRO A 569 -22.11 51.23 -33.36
CA PRO A 569 -22.31 52.68 -33.27
C PRO A 569 -23.77 53.02 -33.58
N ARG A 570 -24.44 53.75 -32.68
CA ARG A 570 -25.76 54.32 -32.98
C ARG A 570 -25.61 55.33 -34.11
N SER A 571 -26.42 55.17 -35.15
CA SER A 571 -26.56 56.16 -36.23
C SER A 571 -27.03 57.50 -35.66
N ARG A 572 -26.29 58.57 -35.97
CA ARG A 572 -26.61 59.95 -35.57
C ARG A 572 -27.86 60.41 -36.34
N PRO A 573 -28.88 61.01 -35.69
CA PRO A 573 -30.00 61.59 -36.42
C PRO A 573 -29.52 62.81 -37.22
N THR A 574 -29.94 62.90 -38.48
CA THR A 574 -29.81 64.10 -39.31
C THR A 574 -30.64 65.25 -38.72
N PRO A 575 -30.10 66.47 -38.58
CA PRO A 575 -30.88 67.63 -38.13
C PRO A 575 -31.86 68.10 -39.23
N PRO A 576 -32.92 68.85 -38.84
CA PRO A 576 -34.00 69.28 -39.73
C PRO A 576 -33.57 70.28 -40.82
#